data_AF-A0AAD2TR30-F1
#
_entry.id   AF-A0AAD2TR30-F1
#
_cell.length_a   1.000
_cell.length_b   1.000
_cell.length_c   1.000
_cell.angle_alpha   90.00
_cell.angle_beta   90.00
_cell.angle_gamma   90.00
#
_symmetry.space_group_name_H-M   'P 1'
#
loop_
_entity.id
_entity.type
_entity.pdbx_description
1 polymer ?
#
loop_
_entity_poly.entity_id
_entity_poly.type
_entity_poly.pdbx_seq_one_letter_code
_entity_poly.pdbx_strand_id
1 'polypeptide(L)'
;MKRLVMAMSALLVSVTMSFAQESSLHKEPFVVNVGQLVSYLELRPSQINEVAMINDFFREKQSEGLRGSHKMRDKRMRQAVFGNLKLMKKALSTDQYRKYVALINVTNNNNRMTSGPSFPDVYLADK
;
A
#
# COMPACT_ATOMS: atom_id res chain seq x y z
N MET A 1 -33.03 36.56 50.15
CA MET A 1 -33.73 35.84 49.07
C MET A 1 -32.80 34.82 48.44
N LYS A 2 -33.33 33.63 48.18
CA LYS A 2 -32.71 32.48 47.52
C LYS A 2 -32.27 32.85 46.09
N ARG A 3 -31.13 32.33 45.61
CA ARG A 3 -31.02 31.44 44.42
C ARG A 3 -29.56 31.23 43.98
N LEU A 4 -29.14 29.97 44.06
CA LEU A 4 -28.06 29.35 43.29
C LEU A 4 -28.15 29.71 41.81
N VAL A 5 -27.05 30.08 41.16
CA VAL A 5 -26.70 29.55 39.83
C VAL A 5 -25.17 29.50 39.71
N MET A 6 -24.67 28.26 39.61
CA MET A 6 -23.31 27.89 39.23
C MET A 6 -23.25 27.85 37.69
N ALA A 7 -22.25 28.48 37.08
CA ALA A 7 -21.91 28.21 35.68
C ALA A 7 -20.41 28.48 35.48
N MET A 8 -19.59 27.43 35.56
CA MET A 8 -18.22 27.44 35.06
C MET A 8 -18.28 27.38 33.52
N SER A 9 -18.01 28.50 32.87
CA SER A 9 -17.74 28.54 31.43
C SER A 9 -16.30 28.08 31.19
N ALA A 10 -16.14 26.78 30.92
CA ALA A 10 -14.88 26.23 30.43
C ALA A 10 -14.63 26.73 29.00
N LEU A 11 -13.63 27.60 28.82
CA LEU A 11 -13.01 27.91 27.55
C LEU A 11 -12.34 26.66 27.00
N LEU A 12 -13.06 25.86 26.22
CA LEU A 12 -12.46 24.87 25.33
C LEU A 12 -12.47 25.43 23.91
N VAL A 13 -11.48 26.28 23.62
CA VAL A 13 -11.05 26.48 22.24
C VAL A 13 -10.46 25.14 21.82
N SER A 14 -11.32 24.29 21.25
CA SER A 14 -10.89 23.03 20.66
C SER A 14 -10.01 23.39 19.47
N VAL A 15 -8.69 23.23 19.64
CA VAL A 15 -7.77 23.21 18.51
C VAL A 15 -8.10 21.94 17.74
N THR A 16 -9.04 22.03 16.80
CA THR A 16 -9.25 20.96 15.84
C THR A 16 -8.05 20.97 14.91
N MET A 17 -7.02 20.21 15.29
CA MET A 17 -5.99 19.82 14.36
C MET A 17 -6.64 18.90 13.32
N SER A 18 -7.10 19.52 12.23
CA SER A 18 -7.54 18.80 11.04
C SER A 18 -6.34 18.15 10.37
N PHE A 19 -5.88 17.02 10.90
CA PHE A 19 -5.03 16.07 10.19
C PHE A 19 -5.90 14.98 9.57
N ALA A 20 -6.71 15.39 8.59
CA ALA A 20 -7.31 14.47 7.65
C ALA A 20 -7.05 14.97 6.22
N GLN A 21 -5.84 15.44 5.96
CA GLN A 21 -5.33 15.50 4.60
C GLN A 21 -4.63 14.17 4.36
N GLU A 22 -5.41 13.14 4.03
CA GLU A 22 -4.88 11.93 3.41
C GLU A 22 -4.25 12.41 2.10
N SER A 23 -2.92 12.49 2.09
CA SER A 23 -2.16 12.98 0.94
C SER A 23 -2.56 12.13 -0.25
N SER A 24 -3.17 12.77 -1.25
CA SER A 24 -3.41 12.20 -2.57
C SER A 24 -2.09 12.12 -3.33
N LEU A 25 -1.07 11.56 -2.69
CA LEU A 25 0.23 11.35 -3.28
C LEU A 25 0.19 10.02 -4.02
N HIS A 26 0.60 10.06 -5.27
CA HIS A 26 0.50 8.98 -6.23
C HIS A 26 1.00 7.66 -5.62
N LYS A 27 0.09 6.71 -5.37
CA LYS A 27 0.45 5.32 -5.07
C LYS A 27 1.14 4.77 -6.32
N GLU A 28 2.46 4.88 -6.34
CA GLU A 28 3.31 4.27 -7.36
C GLU A 28 2.92 2.78 -7.47
N PRO A 29 2.67 2.26 -8.68
CA PRO A 29 2.39 0.86 -8.87
C PRO A 29 3.50 0.00 -8.26
N PHE A 30 3.14 -1.16 -7.72
CA PHE A 30 4.06 -2.24 -7.47
C PHE A 30 4.67 -2.69 -8.80
N VAL A 31 5.87 -2.21 -9.08
CA VAL A 31 6.69 -2.64 -10.22
C VAL A 31 7.75 -3.59 -9.68
N VAL A 32 7.55 -4.88 -9.86
CA VAL A 32 8.63 -5.86 -9.61
C VAL A 32 9.03 -6.52 -10.91
N ASN A 33 10.33 -6.50 -11.17
CA ASN A 33 10.93 -7.15 -12.32
C ASN A 33 10.77 -8.67 -12.20
N VAL A 34 10.34 -9.34 -13.28
CA VAL A 34 10.14 -10.80 -13.27
C VAL A 34 11.44 -11.54 -12.95
N GLY A 35 12.60 -11.08 -13.43
CA GLY A 35 13.90 -11.66 -13.09
C GLY A 35 14.23 -11.58 -11.60
N GLN A 36 13.83 -10.50 -10.93
CA GLN A 36 13.96 -10.40 -9.47
C GLN A 36 13.02 -11.38 -8.75
N LEU A 37 11.79 -11.56 -9.24
CA LEU A 37 10.87 -12.58 -8.70
C LEU A 37 11.38 -14.00 -8.92
N VAL A 38 11.95 -14.28 -10.09
CA VAL A 38 12.57 -15.57 -10.41
C VAL A 38 13.65 -15.91 -9.40
N SER A 39 14.54 -14.96 -9.11
CA SER A 39 15.62 -15.14 -8.14
C SER A 39 15.08 -15.23 -6.70
N TYR A 40 14.26 -14.28 -6.26
CA TYR A 40 13.79 -14.20 -4.87
C TYR A 40 12.88 -15.37 -4.46
N LEU A 41 12.04 -15.84 -5.39
CA LEU A 41 11.13 -16.95 -5.16
C LEU A 41 11.74 -18.30 -5.59
N GLU A 42 12.97 -18.31 -6.12
CA GLU A 42 13.63 -19.52 -6.63
C GLU A 42 12.69 -20.29 -7.57
N LEU A 43 12.16 -19.59 -8.58
CA LEU A 43 11.16 -20.18 -9.47
C LEU A 43 11.76 -21.31 -10.30
N ARG A 44 11.05 -22.44 -10.38
CA ARG A 44 11.37 -23.49 -11.35
C ARG A 44 11.08 -22.98 -12.76
N PRO A 45 11.79 -23.46 -13.79
CA PRO A 45 11.52 -23.08 -15.18
C PRO A 45 10.04 -23.20 -15.59
N SER A 46 9.34 -24.23 -15.09
CA SER A 46 7.92 -24.45 -15.36
C SER A 46 6.98 -23.39 -14.75
N GLN A 47 7.43 -22.62 -13.75
CA GLN A 47 6.64 -21.57 -13.10
C GLN A 47 6.87 -20.18 -13.72
N ILE A 48 7.99 -19.98 -14.43
CA ILE A 48 8.45 -18.65 -14.86
C ILE A 48 7.41 -17.98 -15.77
N ASN A 49 6.92 -18.69 -16.79
CA ASN A 49 5.97 -18.12 -17.75
C ASN A 49 4.65 -17.74 -17.08
N GLU A 50 4.13 -18.59 -16.18
CA GLU A 50 2.89 -18.31 -15.47
C GLU A 50 3.05 -17.10 -14.54
N VAL A 51 4.14 -17.04 -13.76
CA VAL A 51 4.43 -15.89 -12.88
C VAL A 51 4.64 -14.60 -13.68
N ALA A 52 5.29 -14.67 -14.85
CA ALA A 52 5.47 -13.52 -15.73
C ALA A 52 4.11 -12.98 -16.21
N MET A 53 3.23 -13.84 -16.72
CA MET A 53 1.88 -13.47 -17.16
C MET A 53 1.04 -12.88 -16.03
N ILE A 54 1.10 -13.46 -14.82
CA ILE A 54 0.39 -12.92 -13.67
C ILE A 54 0.91 -11.53 -13.31
N ASN A 55 2.23 -11.31 -13.37
CA ASN A 55 2.85 -10.03 -13.07
C ASN A 55 2.49 -8.95 -14.12
N ASP A 56 2.41 -9.32 -15.40
CA ASP A 56 1.91 -8.43 -16.46
C ASP A 56 0.44 -8.05 -16.26
N PHE A 57 -0.41 -9.04 -15.99
CA PHE A 57 -1.82 -8.81 -15.68
C PHE A 57 -2.00 -7.92 -14.44
N PHE A 58 -1.17 -8.12 -13.41
CA PHE A 58 -1.21 -7.27 -12.22
C PHE A 58 -0.81 -5.82 -12.52
N ARG A 59 0.23 -5.59 -13.34
CA ARG A 59 0.60 -4.24 -13.81
C ARG A 59 -0.56 -3.55 -14.51
N GLU A 60 -1.24 -4.24 -15.41
CA GLU A 60 -2.41 -3.70 -16.11
C GLU A 60 -3.52 -3.32 -15.13
N LYS A 61 -3.87 -4.21 -14.19
CA LYS A 61 -4.92 -3.96 -13.19
C LYS A 61 -4.57 -2.84 -12.21
N GLN A 62 -3.30 -2.67 -11.88
CA GLN A 62 -2.85 -1.53 -11.09
C GLN A 62 -3.01 -0.22 -11.86
N SER A 63 -2.64 -0.19 -13.14
CA SER A 63 -2.83 0.98 -14.01
C SER A 63 -4.30 1.38 -14.14
N GLU A 64 -5.20 0.40 -14.33
CA GLU A 64 -6.65 0.63 -14.26
C GLU A 64 -7.10 1.18 -12.90
N GLY A 65 -6.50 0.68 -11.82
CA GLY A 65 -6.78 1.09 -10.45
C GLY A 65 -6.39 2.52 -10.12
N LEU A 66 -5.54 3.16 -10.93
CA LEU A 66 -5.19 4.57 -10.78
C LEU A 66 -6.20 5.52 -11.42
N ARG A 67 -7.13 5.01 -12.23
CA ARG A 67 -8.13 5.83 -12.96
C ARG A 67 -9.37 6.10 -12.12
N GLY A 68 -9.94 7.30 -12.29
CA GLY A 68 -11.23 7.70 -11.69
C GLY A 68 -11.11 8.32 -10.30
N SER A 69 -12.24 8.45 -9.60
CA SER A 69 -12.31 9.11 -8.28
C SER A 69 -11.57 8.34 -7.19
N HIS A 70 -11.17 9.02 -6.11
CA HIS A 70 -10.41 8.45 -5.00
C HIS A 70 -11.04 7.15 -4.44
N LYS A 71 -12.34 7.19 -4.16
CA LYS A 71 -13.11 6.02 -3.67
C LYS A 71 -13.05 4.84 -4.65
N MET A 72 -13.07 5.11 -5.96
CA MET A 72 -12.96 4.07 -6.98
C MET A 72 -11.53 3.53 -7.10
N ARG A 73 -10.51 4.39 -6.96
CA ARG A 73 -9.09 4.02 -7.01
C ARG A 73 -8.77 3.00 -5.93
N ASP A 74 -9.16 3.25 -4.68
CA ASP A 74 -8.92 2.32 -3.58
C ASP A 74 -9.61 0.97 -3.76
N LYS A 75 -10.87 0.98 -4.24
CA LYS A 75 -11.61 -0.26 -4.50
C LYS A 75 -10.92 -1.09 -5.58
N ARG A 76 -10.54 -0.46 -6.70
CA ARG A 76 -9.89 -1.14 -7.83
C ARG A 76 -8.49 -1.64 -7.47
N MET A 77 -7.71 -0.85 -6.73
CA MET A 77 -6.39 -1.27 -6.26
C MET A 77 -6.49 -2.49 -5.33
N ARG A 78 -7.44 -2.51 -4.39
CA ARG A 78 -7.71 -3.70 -3.56
C ARG A 78 -8.06 -4.92 -4.41
N GLN A 79 -8.92 -4.75 -5.42
CA GLN A 79 -9.28 -5.82 -6.33
C GLN A 79 -8.08 -6.35 -7.14
N ALA A 80 -7.21 -5.46 -7.62
CA ALA A 80 -5.98 -5.83 -8.33
C ALA A 80 -5.07 -6.67 -7.43
N VAL A 81 -4.82 -6.22 -6.18
CA VAL A 81 -3.97 -6.94 -5.22
C VAL A 81 -4.55 -8.31 -4.87
N PHE A 82 -5.85 -8.39 -4.53
CA PHE A 82 -6.48 -9.68 -4.21
C PHE A 82 -6.51 -10.64 -5.39
N GLY A 83 -6.79 -10.14 -6.60
CA GLY A 83 -6.77 -10.95 -7.82
C GLY A 83 -5.38 -11.54 -8.06
N ASN A 84 -4.35 -10.71 -7.95
CA ASN A 84 -2.96 -11.12 -8.08
C ASN A 84 -2.53 -12.15 -7.02
N LEU A 85 -2.85 -11.93 -5.74
CA LEU A 85 -2.58 -12.90 -4.67
C LEU A 85 -3.25 -14.27 -4.94
N LYS A 86 -4.49 -14.25 -5.43
CA LYS A 86 -5.21 -15.49 -5.78
C LYS A 86 -4.54 -16.25 -6.93
N LEU A 87 -4.06 -15.56 -7.95
CA LEU A 87 -3.37 -16.18 -9.07
C LEU A 87 -2.00 -16.72 -8.67
N MET A 88 -1.21 -15.93 -7.93
CA MET A 88 0.11 -16.37 -7.43
C MET A 88 0.00 -17.57 -6.50
N LYS A 89 -1.05 -17.67 -5.69
CA LYS A 89 -1.29 -18.87 -4.86
C LYS A 89 -1.44 -20.16 -5.67
N LYS A 90 -1.88 -20.08 -6.92
CA LYS A 90 -2.02 -21.24 -7.81
C LYS A 90 -0.70 -21.61 -8.48
N ALA A 91 0.08 -20.60 -8.87
CA ALA A 91 1.34 -20.78 -9.62
C ALA A 91 2.53 -21.16 -8.71
N LEU A 92 2.47 -20.81 -7.43
CA LEU A 92 3.57 -20.95 -6.48
C LEU A 92 3.37 -22.12 -5.51
N SER A 93 4.48 -22.67 -5.02
CA SER A 93 4.43 -23.54 -3.83
C SER A 93 4.02 -22.75 -2.59
N THR A 94 3.64 -23.44 -1.52
CA THR A 94 3.27 -22.80 -0.25
C THR A 94 4.35 -21.86 0.28
N ASP A 95 5.62 -22.26 0.22
CA ASP A 95 6.72 -21.45 0.75
C ASP A 95 7.06 -20.28 -0.16
N GLN A 96 7.01 -20.48 -1.48
CA GLN A 96 7.14 -19.39 -2.47
C GLN A 96 6.02 -18.36 -2.28
N TYR A 97 4.77 -18.81 -2.06
CA TYR A 97 3.64 -17.94 -1.84
C TYR A 97 3.78 -17.12 -0.53
N ARG A 98 4.31 -17.72 0.55
CA ARG A 98 4.63 -16.99 1.79
C ARG A 98 5.66 -15.90 1.57
N LYS A 99 6.78 -16.21 0.89
CA LYS A 99 7.81 -15.23 0.49
C LYS A 99 7.19 -14.10 -0.34
N TYR A 100 6.32 -14.45 -1.30
CA TYR A 100 5.64 -13.48 -2.15
C TYR A 100 4.70 -12.54 -1.37
N VAL A 101 3.89 -13.07 -0.45
CA VAL A 101 3.01 -12.24 0.40
C VAL A 101 3.83 -11.29 1.27
N ALA A 102 4.95 -11.75 1.84
CA ALA A 102 5.85 -10.89 2.60
C ALA A 102 6.39 -9.74 1.75
N LEU A 103 6.85 -10.02 0.52
CA LEU A 103 7.33 -9.00 -0.43
C LEU A 103 6.24 -7.96 -0.77
N ILE A 104 5.02 -8.41 -1.05
CA ILE A 104 3.87 -7.53 -1.33
C ILE A 104 3.55 -6.65 -0.12
N ASN A 105 3.56 -7.22 1.09
CA ASN A 105 3.27 -6.49 2.32
C ASN A 105 4.33 -5.42 2.61
N VAL A 106 5.62 -5.76 2.50
CA VAL A 106 6.73 -4.82 2.67
C VAL A 106 6.63 -3.69 1.64
N THR A 107 6.38 -4.01 0.37
CA THR A 107 6.29 -2.99 -0.69
C THR A 107 5.09 -2.07 -0.49
N ASN A 108 3.92 -2.62 -0.16
CA ASN A 108 2.73 -1.83 0.14
C ASN A 108 2.92 -0.95 1.38
N ASN A 109 3.63 -1.44 2.40
CA ASN A 109 3.95 -0.65 3.59
C ASN A 109 4.95 0.47 3.28
N ASN A 110 5.98 0.19 2.48
CA ASN A 110 6.95 1.19 2.03
C ASN A 110 6.27 2.29 1.22
N ASN A 111 5.39 1.93 0.28
CA ASN A 111 4.61 2.91 -0.49
C ASN A 111 3.70 3.77 0.39
N ARG A 112 3.22 3.24 1.54
CA ARG A 112 2.46 4.02 2.54
C ARG A 112 3.38 4.95 3.36
N MET A 113 4.57 4.49 3.73
CA MET A 113 5.56 5.27 4.49
C MET A 113 6.14 6.41 3.66
N THR A 114 6.46 6.18 2.38
CA THR A 114 6.96 7.23 1.46
C THR A 114 5.87 8.22 1.03
N SER A 115 4.60 7.95 1.33
CA SER A 115 3.48 8.88 1.12
C SER A 115 3.13 9.74 2.34
N GLY A 116 3.79 9.51 3.49
CA GLY A 116 3.81 10.43 4.64
C GLY A 116 4.82 11.57 4.46
N PRO A 117 4.92 12.54 5.39
CA PRO A 117 5.96 13.56 5.33
C PRO A 117 7.30 12.85 5.22
N SER A 118 8.04 13.19 4.15
CA SER A 118 9.33 12.62 3.78
C SER A 118 10.18 12.34 5.01
N PHE A 119 10.82 11.16 5.04
CA PHE A 119 11.85 10.86 6.02
C PHE A 119 12.76 12.09 6.16
N PRO A 120 13.01 12.60 7.37
CA PRO A 120 13.98 13.67 7.54
C PRO A 120 15.29 13.22 6.91
N ASP A 121 15.90 14.08 6.08
CA ASP A 121 17.24 13.88 5.47
C ASP A 121 18.35 13.57 6.50
N VAL A 122 18.02 13.56 7.79
CA VAL A 122 18.84 13.18 8.95
C VAL A 122 19.50 11.80 8.79
N TYR A 123 18.95 10.88 8.01
CA TYR A 123 19.56 9.56 7.78
C TYR A 123 20.46 9.49 6.52
N LEU A 124 20.50 10.56 5.72
CA LEU A 124 21.28 10.61 4.47
C LEU A 124 22.57 11.43 4.58
N ALA A 125 22.80 12.09 5.71
CA ALA A 125 24.06 12.74 6.02
C ALA A 125 24.83 11.89 7.03
N ASP A 126 25.81 11.13 6.52
CA ASP A 126 27.17 11.06 7.08
C ASP A 126 28.05 10.29 6.09
N LYS A 127 28.81 11.05 5.28
CA LYS A 127 30.02 10.61 4.58
C LYS A 127 31.20 11.40 5.13
#